data_AF-G0HX57-F1
#
_entry.id   AF-G0HX57-F1
#
_cell.length_a   1.000
_cell.length_b   1.000
_cell.length_c   1.000
_cell.angle_alpha   90.00
_cell.angle_beta   90.00
_cell.angle_gamma   90.00
#
_symmetry.space_group_name_H-M   'P 1'
#
loop_
_entity.id
_entity.type
_entity.pdbx_description
1 polymer ?
#
loop_
_entity_poly.entity_id
_entity_poly.type
_entity_poly.pdbx_seq_one_letter_code
_entity_poly.pdbx_strand_id
1 'polypeptide(L)'
;MRHKQILDVAAENPEASIAELAAEVPSATAELVERVLEEHGDPAEADETETAAQSESEPSTESQSYPAPADLSSTERETIRAIQKHPTASQRDLAEKLGVTASTVSNRVNGIDGFDWANREAFANAVFSDGEAESATISDEAETQTPDTQSPESTDNPDGADSQASGPDTAPDDGDRSPTEVETAAGEVNTTLTTFQSTVEDLSAQLAELEGQVETVTDGGGSPEPFQEPELVHKVVHACMDSDKISEEEELRILDSLL
;
A
#
# COMPACT_ATOMS: atom_id res chain seq x y z
N MET A 1 -9.02 39.39 2.19
CA MET A 1 -10.18 40.26 2.56
C MET A 1 -11.17 40.47 1.42
N ARG A 2 -10.76 40.63 0.14
CA ARG A 2 -11.71 40.84 -0.97
C ARG A 2 -12.57 39.61 -1.31
N HIS A 3 -11.97 38.41 -1.30
CA HIS A 3 -12.72 37.15 -1.55
C HIS A 3 -13.74 36.88 -0.45
N LYS A 4 -13.35 37.06 0.83
CA LYS A 4 -14.28 36.95 1.97
C LYS A 4 -15.48 37.89 1.84
N GLN A 5 -15.27 39.12 1.39
CA GLN A 5 -16.36 40.08 1.20
C GLN A 5 -17.32 39.69 0.05
N ILE A 6 -16.80 39.05 -1.01
CA ILE A 6 -17.64 38.53 -2.12
C ILE A 6 -18.50 37.35 -1.63
N LEU A 7 -17.91 36.44 -0.86
CA LEU A 7 -18.62 35.27 -0.32
C LEU A 7 -19.67 35.66 0.73
N ASP A 8 -19.38 36.65 1.58
CA ASP A 8 -20.32 37.17 2.58
C ASP A 8 -21.56 37.77 1.90
N VAL A 9 -21.36 38.60 0.87
CA VAL A 9 -22.46 39.22 0.12
C VAL A 9 -23.26 38.20 -0.71
N ALA A 10 -22.60 37.19 -1.26
CA ALA A 10 -23.26 36.07 -1.94
C ALA A 10 -24.12 35.24 -0.98
N ALA A 11 -23.62 34.98 0.24
CA ALA A 11 -24.38 34.28 1.28
C ALA A 11 -25.59 35.10 1.77
N GLU A 12 -25.45 36.43 1.88
CA GLU A 12 -26.54 37.33 2.26
C GLU A 12 -27.59 37.51 1.14
N ASN A 13 -27.22 37.26 -0.13
CA ASN A 13 -28.07 37.48 -1.30
C ASN A 13 -28.01 36.29 -2.27
N PRO A 14 -28.62 35.15 -1.92
CA PRO A 14 -28.49 33.89 -2.66
C PRO A 14 -29.11 33.93 -4.07
N GLU A 15 -30.06 34.83 -4.31
CA GLU A 15 -30.70 34.99 -5.63
C GLU A 15 -30.06 36.10 -6.49
N ALA A 16 -29.03 36.79 -5.98
CA ALA A 16 -28.38 37.86 -6.72
C ALA A 16 -27.46 37.31 -7.80
N SER A 17 -27.57 37.85 -9.01
CA SER A 17 -26.70 37.46 -10.11
C SER A 17 -25.26 37.94 -9.91
N ILE A 18 -24.28 37.31 -10.56
CA ILE A 18 -22.84 37.67 -10.53
C ILE A 18 -22.62 39.18 -10.79
N ALA A 19 -23.44 39.79 -11.65
CA ALA A 19 -23.39 41.21 -11.96
C ALA A 19 -23.93 42.10 -10.84
N GLU A 20 -24.95 41.65 -10.11
CA GLU A 20 -25.51 42.35 -8.95
C GLU A 20 -24.58 42.25 -7.74
N LEU A 21 -24.00 41.07 -7.50
CA LEU A 21 -22.98 40.87 -6.46
C LEU A 21 -21.75 41.77 -6.69
N ALA A 22 -21.32 41.92 -7.95
CA ALA A 22 -20.23 42.82 -8.31
C ALA A 22 -20.58 44.32 -8.15
N ALA A 23 -21.86 44.69 -8.26
CA ALA A 23 -22.31 46.06 -8.04
C ALA A 23 -22.38 46.40 -6.54
N GLU A 24 -22.73 45.41 -5.71
CA GLU A 24 -22.85 45.56 -4.25
C GLU A 24 -21.47 45.59 -3.56
N VAL A 25 -20.48 44.87 -4.10
CA VAL A 25 -19.10 44.92 -3.59
C VAL A 25 -18.28 45.97 -4.34
N PRO A 26 -17.98 47.15 -3.76
CA PRO A 26 -17.34 48.28 -4.45
C PRO A 26 -15.91 48.03 -4.94
N SER A 27 -15.34 46.86 -4.66
CA SER A 27 -13.99 46.46 -5.09
C SER A 27 -13.96 45.19 -5.95
N ALA A 28 -15.12 44.63 -6.30
CA ALA A 28 -15.23 43.43 -7.12
C ALA A 28 -15.74 43.75 -8.53
N THR A 29 -15.27 42.98 -9.51
CA THR A 29 -15.81 42.96 -10.87
C THR A 29 -16.52 41.64 -11.08
N ALA A 30 -17.45 41.56 -12.05
CA ALA A 30 -18.17 40.32 -12.34
C ALA A 30 -17.23 39.12 -12.58
N GLU A 31 -16.12 39.32 -13.30
CA GLU A 31 -15.10 38.28 -13.52
C GLU A 31 -14.36 37.84 -12.24
N LEU A 32 -14.25 38.73 -11.25
CA LEU A 32 -13.64 38.38 -9.97
C LEU A 32 -14.64 37.60 -9.10
N VAL A 33 -15.91 37.96 -9.16
CA VAL A 33 -16.98 37.23 -8.46
C VAL A 33 -17.13 35.82 -9.03
N GLU A 34 -17.18 35.68 -10.36
CA GLU A 34 -17.22 34.38 -11.03
C GLU A 34 -16.04 33.50 -10.64
N ARG A 35 -14.80 34.01 -10.73
CA ARG A 35 -13.61 33.25 -10.32
C ARG A 35 -13.63 32.84 -8.85
N VAL A 36 -14.12 33.71 -7.97
CA VAL A 36 -14.17 33.42 -6.52
C VAL A 36 -15.25 32.38 -6.22
N LEU A 37 -16.40 32.42 -6.88
CA LEU A 37 -17.46 31.41 -6.72
C LEU A 37 -17.07 30.07 -7.38
N GLU A 38 -16.30 30.08 -8.48
CA GLU A 38 -15.72 28.87 -9.06
C GLU A 38 -14.66 28.24 -8.13
N GLU A 39 -13.82 29.06 -7.48
CA GLU A 39 -12.73 28.60 -6.62
C GLU A 39 -13.21 28.19 -5.22
N HIS A 40 -14.21 28.87 -4.67
CA HIS A 40 -14.68 28.69 -3.30
C HIS A 40 -16.09 28.10 -3.18
N GLY A 41 -16.81 27.94 -4.30
CA GLY A 41 -18.22 27.52 -4.31
C GLY A 41 -19.18 28.66 -4.02
N ASP A 42 -20.43 28.50 -4.45
CA ASP A 42 -21.51 29.42 -4.09
C ASP A 42 -22.03 29.09 -2.68
N PRO A 43 -21.85 29.97 -1.67
CA PRO A 43 -22.34 29.72 -0.32
C PRO A 43 -23.88 29.66 -0.23
N ALA A 44 -24.61 30.15 -1.23
CA ALA A 44 -26.05 30.02 -1.33
C ALA A 44 -26.52 28.58 -1.61
N GLU A 45 -25.76 27.84 -2.42
CA GLU A 45 -26.09 26.46 -2.81
C GLU A 45 -25.79 25.44 -1.69
N ALA A 46 -25.01 25.84 -0.68
CA ALA A 46 -24.61 24.98 0.43
C ALA A 46 -25.75 24.66 1.44
N ASP A 47 -26.83 25.45 1.45
CA ASP A 47 -27.94 25.30 2.43
C ASP A 47 -29.11 24.45 1.89
N GLU A 48 -29.23 24.25 0.56
CA GLU A 48 -30.39 23.54 -0.03
C GLU A 48 -30.29 22.00 -0.06
N THR A 49 -29.28 21.38 0.58
CA THR A 49 -29.07 19.91 0.53
C THR A 49 -29.57 19.10 1.73
N GLU A 50 -30.28 19.69 2.70
CA GLU A 50 -30.81 18.94 3.87
C GLU A 50 -32.27 18.42 3.74
N THR A 51 -32.88 18.32 2.55
CA THR A 51 -34.17 17.60 2.42
C THR A 51 -34.41 17.02 1.02
N ALA A 52 -33.75 15.90 0.67
CA ALA A 52 -34.31 14.94 -0.28
C ALA A 52 -33.59 13.58 -0.23
N ALA A 53 -34.34 12.57 0.22
CA ALA A 53 -34.19 11.15 -0.11
C ALA A 53 -32.87 10.45 0.24
N GLN A 54 -32.99 9.54 1.20
CA GLN A 54 -32.18 8.32 1.30
C GLN A 54 -32.10 7.62 -0.07
N SER A 55 -31.06 7.90 -0.81
CA SER A 55 -30.44 6.96 -1.73
C SER A 55 -29.04 6.76 -1.19
N GLU A 56 -28.73 5.53 -0.81
CA GLU A 56 -27.35 5.07 -0.64
C GLU A 56 -26.65 5.27 -1.99
N SER A 57 -26.10 6.47 -2.17
CA SER A 57 -25.13 6.75 -3.22
C SER A 57 -23.77 6.63 -2.54
N GLU A 58 -23.09 5.56 -2.93
CA GLU A 58 -21.69 5.28 -2.61
C GLU A 58 -20.88 6.58 -2.73
N PRO A 59 -19.90 6.82 -1.83
CA PRO A 59 -19.06 8.00 -1.95
C PRO A 59 -18.45 7.96 -3.34
N SER A 60 -18.81 8.93 -4.16
CA SER A 60 -18.16 9.17 -5.45
C SER A 60 -16.74 9.57 -5.11
N THR A 61 -15.87 8.56 -4.99
CA THR A 61 -14.43 8.72 -4.90
C THR A 61 -14.04 9.64 -6.04
N GLU A 62 -13.45 10.77 -5.68
CA GLU A 62 -12.72 11.63 -6.60
C GLU A 62 -11.98 10.74 -7.59
N SER A 63 -12.10 11.03 -8.89
CA SER A 63 -11.52 10.24 -9.98
C SER A 63 -9.99 10.23 -9.91
N GLN A 64 -9.44 9.57 -8.90
CA GLN A 64 -8.05 9.18 -8.79
C GLN A 64 -7.85 8.17 -9.92
N SER A 65 -7.11 8.58 -10.94
CA SER A 65 -6.80 7.74 -12.07
C SER A 65 -5.86 6.64 -11.59
N TYR A 66 -6.38 5.42 -11.37
CA TYR A 66 -5.57 4.27 -10.99
C TYR A 66 -4.91 3.64 -12.23
N PRO A 67 -3.65 3.18 -12.14
CA PRO A 67 -3.01 2.47 -13.24
C PRO A 67 -3.72 1.12 -13.48
N ALA A 68 -3.83 0.72 -14.75
CA ALA A 68 -4.35 -0.60 -15.07
C ALA A 68 -3.37 -1.67 -14.56
N PRO A 69 -3.84 -2.86 -14.17
CA PRO A 69 -2.98 -3.92 -13.62
C PRO A 69 -1.98 -4.46 -14.65
N ALA A 70 -2.20 -4.16 -15.95
CA ALA A 70 -1.28 -4.47 -17.05
C ALA A 70 -0.11 -3.47 -17.17
N ASP A 71 -0.25 -2.25 -16.64
CA ASP A 71 0.80 -1.22 -16.66
C ASP A 71 1.81 -1.41 -15.51
N LEU A 72 1.44 -2.19 -14.49
CA LEU A 72 2.33 -2.55 -13.39
C LEU A 72 3.32 -3.64 -13.79
N SER A 73 4.55 -3.56 -13.27
CA SER A 73 5.49 -4.68 -13.39
C SER A 73 4.94 -5.94 -12.71
N SER A 74 5.45 -7.11 -13.13
CA SER A 74 5.01 -8.38 -12.55
C SER A 74 5.19 -8.42 -11.03
N THR A 75 6.26 -7.83 -10.51
CA THR A 75 6.57 -7.78 -9.08
C THR A 75 5.72 -6.78 -8.32
N GLU A 76 5.39 -5.64 -8.91
CA GLU A 76 4.45 -4.67 -8.35
C GLU A 76 3.06 -5.28 -8.26
N ARG A 77 2.56 -5.82 -9.38
CA ARG A 77 1.25 -6.48 -9.45
C ARG A 77 1.13 -7.64 -8.45
N GLU A 78 2.17 -8.45 -8.31
CA GLU A 78 2.22 -9.52 -7.31
C GLU A 78 2.10 -8.97 -5.87
N THR A 79 2.78 -7.85 -5.60
CA THR A 79 2.74 -7.19 -4.29
C THR A 79 1.37 -6.55 -4.00
N ILE A 80 0.78 -5.82 -4.96
CA ILE A 80 -0.56 -5.24 -4.83
C ILE A 80 -1.62 -6.34 -4.67
N ARG A 81 -1.48 -7.47 -5.37
CA ARG A 81 -2.36 -8.64 -5.18
C ARG A 81 -2.23 -9.25 -3.77
N ALA A 82 -1.02 -9.26 -3.21
CA ALA A 82 -0.82 -9.70 -1.83
C ALA A 82 -1.48 -8.75 -0.82
N ILE A 83 -1.41 -7.43 -1.08
CA ILE A 83 -2.13 -6.40 -0.30
C ILE A 83 -3.63 -6.58 -0.41
N GLN A 84 -4.18 -6.80 -1.61
CA GLN A 84 -5.62 -7.05 -1.81
C GLN A 84 -6.12 -8.23 -0.98
N LYS A 85 -5.35 -9.32 -0.93
CA LYS A 85 -5.68 -10.51 -0.13
C LYS A 85 -5.52 -10.29 1.37
N HIS A 86 -4.65 -9.36 1.77
CA HIS A 86 -4.28 -9.11 3.15
C HIS A 86 -4.12 -7.61 3.42
N PRO A 87 -5.21 -6.83 3.37
CA PRO A 87 -5.15 -5.37 3.44
C PRO A 87 -4.59 -4.88 4.77
N THR A 88 -4.76 -5.65 5.85
CA THR A 88 -4.26 -5.30 7.18
C THR A 88 -2.87 -5.85 7.49
N ALA A 89 -2.27 -6.66 6.61
CA ALA A 89 -0.95 -7.23 6.86
C ALA A 89 0.14 -6.15 6.91
N SER A 90 1.12 -6.32 7.81
CA SER A 90 2.28 -5.45 7.83
C SER A 90 3.19 -5.73 6.64
N GLN A 91 4.09 -4.78 6.33
CA GLN A 91 5.10 -4.97 5.29
C GLN A 91 5.96 -6.20 5.54
N ARG A 92 6.24 -6.52 6.82
CA ARG A 92 7.00 -7.72 7.20
C ARG A 92 6.23 -9.00 6.90
N ASP A 93 4.92 -9.03 7.18
CA ASP A 93 4.09 -10.20 6.93
C ASP A 93 3.87 -10.41 5.43
N LEU A 94 3.77 -9.32 4.65
CA LEU A 94 3.73 -9.39 3.19
C LEU A 94 5.08 -9.86 2.62
N ALA A 95 6.19 -9.41 3.20
CA ALA A 95 7.53 -9.82 2.80
C ALA A 95 7.76 -11.32 3.03
N GLU A 96 7.32 -11.85 4.17
CA GLU A 96 7.37 -13.29 4.47
C GLU A 96 6.56 -14.12 3.45
N LYS A 97 5.36 -13.65 3.09
CA LYS A 97 4.52 -14.31 2.08
C LYS A 97 5.11 -14.27 0.67
N LEU A 98 5.81 -13.19 0.33
CA LEU A 98 6.42 -12.98 -0.97
C LEU A 98 7.87 -13.50 -1.04
N GLY A 99 8.43 -14.00 0.06
CA GLY A 99 9.81 -14.49 0.13
C GLY A 99 10.86 -13.38 -0.10
N VAL A 100 10.55 -12.13 0.26
CA VAL A 100 11.43 -10.96 0.09
C VAL A 100 11.62 -10.23 1.42
N THR A 101 12.34 -9.09 1.41
CA THR A 101 12.48 -8.24 2.59
C THR A 101 11.39 -7.18 2.65
N ALA A 102 11.08 -6.66 3.84
CA ALA A 102 10.11 -5.57 4.01
C ALA A 102 10.47 -4.32 3.20
N SER A 103 11.76 -3.96 3.13
CA SER A 103 12.25 -2.86 2.30
C SER A 103 12.02 -3.10 0.81
N THR A 104 12.13 -4.35 0.34
CA THR A 104 11.80 -4.70 -1.04
C THR A 104 10.32 -4.53 -1.34
N VAL A 105 9.43 -4.88 -0.39
CA VAL A 105 7.98 -4.64 -0.52
C VAL A 105 7.70 -3.15 -0.63
N SER A 106 8.29 -2.35 0.26
CA SER A 106 8.16 -0.88 0.26
C SER A 106 8.64 -0.26 -1.06
N ASN A 107 9.83 -0.62 -1.53
CA ASN A 107 10.39 -0.11 -2.78
C ASN A 107 9.55 -0.50 -4.01
N ARG A 108 8.96 -1.70 -4.03
CA ARG A 108 8.09 -2.13 -5.12
C ARG A 108 6.84 -1.27 -5.22
N VAL A 109 6.19 -0.94 -4.10
CA VAL A 109 4.90 -0.23 -4.15
C VAL A 109 5.00 1.29 -4.12
N ASN A 110 6.03 1.86 -3.48
CA ASN A 110 6.20 3.31 -3.42
C ASN A 110 6.57 3.95 -4.77
N GLY A 111 7.01 3.14 -5.75
CA GLY A 111 7.26 3.61 -7.11
C GLY A 111 5.99 3.71 -7.97
N ILE A 112 4.86 3.23 -7.47
CA ILE A 112 3.59 3.22 -8.20
C ILE A 112 2.89 4.56 -7.99
N ASP A 113 2.51 5.21 -9.09
CA ASP A 113 1.79 6.48 -9.05
C ASP A 113 0.47 6.35 -8.30
N GLY A 114 0.21 7.27 -7.37
CA GLY A 114 -1.00 7.27 -6.54
C GLY A 114 -1.07 6.18 -5.47
N PHE A 115 -0.03 5.35 -5.28
CA PHE A 115 -0.02 4.36 -4.21
C PHE A 115 0.29 5.01 -2.85
N ASP A 116 -0.57 4.73 -1.87
CA ASP A 116 -0.38 5.14 -0.49
C ASP A 116 -0.62 3.96 0.47
N TRP A 117 0.21 3.86 1.52
CA TRP A 117 0.14 2.78 2.50
C TRP A 117 -1.08 2.90 3.43
N ALA A 118 -1.59 4.12 3.67
CA ALA A 118 -2.80 4.31 4.48
C ALA A 118 -4.05 3.89 3.68
N ASN A 119 -4.08 4.22 2.39
CA ASN A 119 -5.17 3.89 1.48
C ASN A 119 -4.93 2.66 0.59
N ARG A 120 -4.02 1.77 1.00
CA ARG A 120 -3.56 0.63 0.18
C ARG A 120 -4.65 -0.37 -0.20
N GLU A 121 -5.66 -0.54 0.65
CA GLU A 121 -6.79 -1.44 0.38
C GLU A 121 -7.67 -0.88 -0.73
N ALA A 122 -8.01 0.41 -0.64
CA ALA A 122 -8.77 1.11 -1.67
C ALA A 122 -8.01 1.09 -3.01
N PHE A 123 -6.70 1.39 -2.98
CA PHE A 123 -5.84 1.32 -4.17
C PHE A 123 -5.80 -0.09 -4.77
N ALA A 124 -5.54 -1.12 -3.95
CA ALA A 124 -5.41 -2.49 -4.44
C ALA A 124 -6.72 -3.04 -5.00
N ASN A 125 -7.87 -2.66 -4.41
CA ASN A 125 -9.16 -2.99 -4.98
C ASN A 125 -9.39 -2.24 -6.29
N ALA A 126 -9.23 -0.92 -6.33
CA ALA A 126 -9.45 -0.13 -7.54
C ALA A 126 -8.63 -0.63 -8.75
N VAL A 127 -7.35 -0.94 -8.57
CA VAL A 127 -6.47 -1.48 -9.63
C VAL A 127 -6.95 -2.82 -10.19
N PHE A 128 -7.62 -3.65 -9.39
CA PHE A 128 -8.07 -4.99 -9.83
C PHE A 128 -9.59 -5.10 -10.04
N SER A 129 -10.38 -4.13 -9.58
CA SER A 129 -11.84 -4.08 -9.72
C SER A 129 -12.28 -3.67 -11.14
N ASP A 130 -11.48 -2.84 -11.82
CA ASP A 130 -11.78 -2.42 -13.21
C ASP A 130 -11.58 -3.55 -14.25
N GLY A 131 -10.87 -4.62 -13.86
CA GLY A 131 -10.61 -5.79 -14.72
C GLY A 131 -11.73 -6.83 -14.77
N GLU A 132 -12.75 -6.76 -13.91
CA GLU A 132 -13.88 -7.70 -13.93
C GLU A 132 -14.95 -7.31 -14.98
N ALA A 133 -14.94 -6.06 -15.46
CA ALA A 133 -15.79 -5.63 -16.57
C ALA A 133 -15.27 -6.08 -17.95
N GLU A 134 -13.95 -6.29 -18.11
CA GLU A 134 -13.34 -6.63 -19.41
C GLU A 134 -12.91 -8.10 -19.55
N SER A 135 -12.95 -8.90 -18.47
CA SER A 135 -12.64 -10.34 -18.51
C SER A 135 -13.88 -11.25 -18.62
N ALA A 136 -15.02 -10.72 -19.05
CA ALA A 136 -16.26 -11.46 -19.30
C ALA A 136 -16.57 -11.67 -20.81
N THR A 137 -15.61 -11.42 -21.71
CA THR A 137 -15.78 -11.67 -23.15
C THR A 137 -14.74 -12.61 -23.74
N ILE A 138 -14.47 -13.76 -23.12
CA ILE A 138 -14.11 -14.98 -23.85
C ILE A 138 -14.71 -16.15 -23.05
N SER A 139 -15.42 -17.03 -23.77
CA SER A 139 -16.07 -18.27 -23.31
C SER A 139 -17.53 -18.17 -22.88
N ASP A 140 -18.38 -17.76 -23.82
CA ASP A 140 -19.74 -18.31 -23.95
C ASP A 140 -19.75 -19.28 -25.15
N GLU A 141 -19.55 -20.56 -24.85
CA GLU A 141 -20.22 -21.66 -25.55
C GLU A 141 -20.39 -22.82 -24.56
N ALA A 142 -21.56 -22.83 -23.90
CA ALA A 142 -22.54 -23.92 -23.90
C ALA A 142 -21.99 -25.37 -23.89
N GLU A 143 -22.40 -26.32 -23.05
CA GLU A 143 -23.60 -26.45 -22.22
C GLU A 143 -23.46 -27.73 -21.34
N THR A 144 -23.87 -27.60 -20.07
CA THR A 144 -24.90 -28.43 -19.38
C THR A 144 -24.78 -29.96 -19.34
N GLN A 145 -24.54 -30.53 -18.13
CA GLN A 145 -25.55 -31.30 -17.36
C GLN A 145 -24.96 -32.00 -16.10
N THR A 146 -25.37 -31.47 -14.94
CA THR A 146 -25.90 -32.08 -13.70
C THR A 146 -25.44 -33.45 -13.14
N PRO A 147 -25.55 -33.64 -11.79
CA PRO A 147 -24.85 -34.63 -10.99
C PRO A 147 -25.68 -35.90 -10.73
N ASP A 148 -25.03 -37.02 -10.38
CA ASP A 148 -25.72 -38.10 -9.67
C ASP A 148 -24.78 -38.87 -8.72
N THR A 149 -25.38 -39.24 -7.59
CA THR A 149 -24.84 -39.77 -6.35
C THR A 149 -24.69 -41.29 -6.41
N GLN A 150 -23.53 -41.86 -6.05
CA GLN A 150 -23.44 -43.00 -5.12
C GLN A 150 -22.01 -43.52 -4.89
N SER A 151 -21.63 -43.54 -3.62
CA SER A 151 -20.80 -44.59 -3.01
C SER A 151 -21.77 -45.46 -2.18
N PRO A 152 -21.48 -46.69 -1.72
CA PRO A 152 -20.27 -47.55 -1.85
C PRO A 152 -20.59 -49.05 -2.20
N GLU A 153 -19.60 -49.88 -2.54
CA GLU A 153 -19.58 -51.30 -2.11
C GLU A 153 -18.18 -51.95 -2.23
N SER A 154 -17.89 -52.88 -1.31
CA SER A 154 -16.66 -53.67 -1.16
C SER A 154 -16.72 -55.02 -1.91
N THR A 155 -15.65 -55.83 -1.78
CA THR A 155 -15.56 -57.33 -1.93
C THR A 155 -14.79 -57.77 -3.19
N ASP A 156 -13.51 -58.20 -3.06
CA ASP A 156 -13.03 -59.63 -3.06
C ASP A 156 -12.86 -60.16 -4.52
N ASN A 157 -11.77 -60.75 -5.02
CA ASN A 157 -10.62 -61.45 -4.45
C ASN A 157 -9.54 -61.69 -5.57
N PRO A 158 -8.47 -62.49 -5.35
CA PRO A 158 -7.16 -62.33 -5.99
C PRO A 158 -6.95 -63.25 -7.20
N ASP A 159 -5.91 -62.96 -8.00
CA ASP A 159 -5.33 -63.93 -8.93
C ASP A 159 -3.86 -64.16 -8.57
N GLY A 160 -3.57 -65.41 -8.24
CA GLY A 160 -2.22 -65.90 -7.97
C GLY A 160 -1.63 -66.57 -9.21
N ALA A 161 -0.35 -66.32 -9.45
CA ALA A 161 0.47 -67.20 -10.25
C ALA A 161 1.82 -67.38 -9.54
N ASP A 162 1.91 -68.52 -8.87
CA ASP A 162 3.08 -69.15 -8.29
C ASP A 162 4.10 -69.54 -9.38
N SER A 163 5.40 -69.43 -9.10
CA SER A 163 6.42 -70.42 -9.51
C SER A 163 7.83 -70.07 -8.99
N GLN A 164 8.15 -70.65 -7.84
CA GLN A 164 9.36 -71.44 -7.56
C GLN A 164 10.73 -71.07 -8.20
N ALA A 165 11.71 -70.75 -7.35
CA ALA A 165 12.77 -71.65 -6.89
C ALA A 165 14.19 -71.05 -6.84
N SER A 166 14.89 -71.48 -5.78
CA SER A 166 16.35 -71.62 -5.66
C SER A 166 17.14 -70.40 -5.23
N GLY A 167 17.37 -70.31 -3.92
CA GLY A 167 18.62 -69.76 -3.42
C GLY A 167 19.79 -70.70 -3.72
N PRO A 168 21.00 -70.14 -3.85
CA PRO A 168 22.14 -70.74 -3.21
C PRO A 168 22.82 -69.75 -2.26
N ASP A 169 23.06 -70.28 -1.07
CA ASP A 169 24.24 -70.09 -0.25
C ASP A 169 25.46 -69.49 -0.99
N THR A 170 25.98 -68.36 -0.51
CA THR A 170 27.39 -68.01 -0.67
C THR A 170 27.86 -67.26 0.58
N ALA A 171 28.84 -67.85 1.24
CA ALA A 171 29.53 -67.41 2.44
C ALA A 171 30.34 -66.11 2.21
N PRO A 172 30.97 -65.52 3.25
CA PRO A 172 31.48 -64.15 3.24
C PRO A 172 32.78 -64.04 2.46
N ASP A 173 32.88 -63.02 1.61
CA ASP A 173 34.12 -62.63 0.93
C ASP A 173 34.73 -61.42 1.67
N ASP A 174 35.84 -61.72 2.35
CA ASP A 174 36.73 -60.80 3.04
C ASP A 174 37.64 -60.19 1.97
N GLY A 175 37.50 -58.89 1.70
CA GLY A 175 38.21 -58.26 0.59
C GLY A 175 38.11 -56.75 0.58
N ASP A 176 38.97 -56.13 1.40
CA ASP A 176 39.67 -54.89 1.07
C ASP A 176 38.80 -53.70 0.61
N ARG A 177 38.33 -52.90 1.58
CA ARG A 177 37.98 -51.50 1.32
C ARG A 177 38.75 -50.59 2.26
N SER A 178 39.73 -49.92 1.66
CA SER A 178 40.51 -48.82 2.21
C SER A 178 39.61 -47.76 2.87
N PRO A 179 40.05 -47.11 3.97
CA PRO A 179 39.27 -46.08 4.64
C PRO A 179 39.53 -44.73 3.96
N THR A 180 38.80 -44.43 2.89
CA THR A 180 38.83 -43.10 2.25
C THR A 180 37.43 -42.67 1.89
N GLU A 181 36.52 -42.57 2.86
CA GLU A 181 35.21 -41.95 2.66
C GLU A 181 34.61 -41.47 3.99
N VAL A 182 35.36 -40.62 4.70
CA VAL A 182 34.82 -39.83 5.82
C VAL A 182 35.37 -38.40 5.77
N GLU A 183 35.29 -37.73 4.62
CA GLU A 183 35.76 -36.34 4.49
C GLU A 183 34.83 -35.42 3.68
N THR A 184 33.57 -35.81 3.44
CA THR A 184 32.64 -35.00 2.62
C THR A 184 31.66 -34.17 3.43
N ALA A 185 31.30 -34.57 4.65
CA ALA A 185 30.39 -33.79 5.51
C ALA A 185 31.09 -32.60 6.22
N ALA A 186 32.37 -32.73 6.56
CA ALA A 186 33.12 -31.67 7.26
C ALA A 186 33.57 -30.52 6.32
N GLY A 187 33.75 -30.81 5.03
CA GLY A 187 34.12 -29.83 4.01
C GLY A 187 32.97 -28.88 3.64
N GLU A 188 31.74 -29.38 3.59
CA GLU A 188 30.54 -28.57 3.33
C GLU A 188 30.24 -27.63 4.51
N VAL A 189 30.41 -28.12 5.75
CA VAL A 189 30.27 -27.29 6.96
C VAL A 189 31.37 -26.22 7.04
N ASN A 190 32.61 -26.52 6.65
CA ASN A 190 33.66 -25.49 6.58
C ASN A 190 33.43 -24.45 5.48
N THR A 191 32.87 -24.87 4.35
CA THR A 191 32.56 -23.95 3.24
C THR A 191 31.41 -23.01 3.62
N THR A 192 30.34 -23.54 4.20
CA THR A 192 29.21 -22.75 4.69
C THR A 192 29.61 -21.81 5.82
N LEU A 193 30.47 -22.27 6.75
CA LEU A 193 31.02 -21.43 7.82
C LEU A 193 31.91 -20.31 7.28
N THR A 194 32.73 -20.58 6.26
CA THR A 194 33.57 -19.58 5.59
C THR A 194 32.71 -18.52 4.88
N THR A 195 31.64 -18.95 4.19
CA THR A 195 30.68 -18.04 3.56
C THR A 195 29.99 -17.18 4.61
N PHE A 196 29.52 -17.79 5.71
CA PHE A 196 28.85 -17.05 6.78
C PHE A 196 29.78 -16.05 7.46
N GLN A 197 31.04 -16.41 7.69
CA GLN A 197 32.07 -15.50 8.22
C GLN A 197 32.31 -14.33 7.27
N SER A 198 32.44 -14.58 5.98
CA SER A 198 32.59 -13.53 4.96
C SER A 198 31.38 -12.59 4.92
N THR A 199 30.16 -13.13 5.00
CA THR A 199 28.93 -12.32 5.05
C THR A 199 28.83 -11.48 6.32
N VAL A 200 29.24 -12.01 7.48
CA VAL A 200 29.26 -11.25 8.74
C VAL A 200 30.27 -10.11 8.67
N GLU A 201 31.44 -10.36 8.07
CA GLU A 201 32.47 -9.34 7.89
C GLU A 201 32.02 -8.23 6.93
N ASP A 202 31.35 -8.58 5.83
CA ASP A 202 30.75 -7.64 4.89
C ASP A 202 29.61 -6.81 5.54
N LEU A 203 28.73 -7.45 6.31
CA LEU A 203 27.68 -6.75 7.06
C LEU A 203 28.26 -5.79 8.11
N SER A 204 29.37 -6.17 8.75
CA SER A 204 30.04 -5.32 9.73
C SER A 204 30.69 -4.09 9.08
N ALA A 205 31.24 -4.25 7.87
CA ALA A 205 31.77 -3.14 7.08
C ALA A 205 30.64 -2.21 6.60
N GLN A 206 29.51 -2.77 6.16
CA GLN A 206 28.33 -1.99 5.78
C GLN A 206 27.75 -1.21 6.97
N LEU A 207 27.70 -1.80 8.18
CA LEU A 207 27.24 -1.11 9.38
C LEU A 207 28.17 0.05 9.77
N ALA A 208 29.49 -0.13 9.67
CA ALA A 208 30.44 0.94 9.95
C ALA A 208 30.33 2.09 8.93
N GLU A 209 30.03 1.78 7.66
CA GLU A 209 29.77 2.78 6.64
C GLU A 209 28.44 3.52 6.87
N LEU A 210 27.37 2.79 7.24
CA LEU A 210 26.08 3.38 7.57
C LEU A 210 26.16 4.25 8.83
N GLU A 211 26.88 3.81 9.86
CA GLU A 211 27.10 4.57 11.09
C GLU A 211 27.92 5.83 10.81
N GLY A 212 28.96 5.75 9.97
CA GLY A 212 29.68 6.93 9.49
C GLY A 212 28.78 7.89 8.70
N GLN A 213 27.87 7.37 7.87
CA GLN A 213 26.90 8.19 7.14
C GLN A 213 25.90 8.87 8.08
N VAL A 214 25.38 8.15 9.07
CA VAL A 214 24.48 8.71 10.09
C VAL A 214 25.21 9.78 10.91
N GLU A 215 26.45 9.55 11.33
CA GLU A 215 27.23 10.54 12.09
C GLU A 215 27.54 11.78 11.25
N THR A 216 27.76 11.65 9.94
CA THR A 216 27.88 12.83 9.05
C THR A 216 26.57 13.57 8.85
N VAL A 217 25.42 12.88 8.91
CA VAL A 217 24.09 13.51 8.84
C VAL A 217 23.74 14.19 10.18
N THR A 218 24.21 13.66 11.31
CA THR A 218 23.89 14.20 12.65
C THR A 218 24.89 15.23 13.18
N ASP A 219 26.18 15.15 12.79
CA ASP A 219 27.25 16.04 13.27
C ASP A 219 27.72 17.04 12.19
N GLY A 220 27.39 16.77 10.92
CA GLY A 220 27.90 17.49 9.74
C GLY A 220 26.95 18.48 9.10
N GLY A 221 26.11 19.19 9.86
CA GLY A 221 25.38 20.34 9.31
C GLY A 221 24.10 20.67 10.05
N GLY A 222 24.16 21.69 10.92
CA GLY A 222 22.98 22.34 11.45
C GLY A 222 22.07 22.83 10.31
N SER A 223 21.04 22.06 10.00
CA SER A 223 19.80 22.68 9.56
C SER A 223 19.33 23.53 10.73
N PRO A 224 18.96 24.80 10.52
CA PRO A 224 18.21 25.51 11.54
C PRO A 224 16.95 24.69 11.75
N GLU A 225 16.82 23.99 12.89
CA GLU A 225 15.53 23.36 13.17
C GLU A 225 14.50 24.48 13.14
N PRO A 226 13.43 24.36 12.35
CA PRO A 226 12.51 25.46 12.08
C PRO A 226 11.79 25.97 13.34
N PHE A 227 11.97 25.27 14.46
CA PHE A 227 11.36 25.55 15.75
C PHE A 227 12.36 26.05 16.83
N GLN A 228 13.62 26.38 16.50
CA GLN A 228 14.54 27.00 17.49
C GLN A 228 14.28 28.50 17.71
N GLU A 229 13.52 29.15 16.83
CA GLU A 229 13.14 30.55 16.97
C GLU A 229 11.79 30.68 17.72
N PRO A 230 11.77 31.09 18.99
CA PRO A 230 10.54 31.15 19.79
C PRO A 230 9.50 32.11 19.22
N GLU A 231 9.93 33.16 18.52
CA GLU A 231 9.06 34.10 17.81
C GLU A 231 8.37 33.46 16.60
N LEU A 232 9.04 32.55 15.90
CA LEU A 232 8.49 31.83 14.76
C LEU A 232 7.50 30.76 15.23
N VAL A 233 7.86 30.02 16.29
CA VAL A 233 6.96 29.07 16.96
C VAL A 233 5.67 29.76 17.39
N HIS A 234 5.79 30.91 18.08
CA HIS A 234 4.61 31.66 18.54
C HIS A 234 3.71 32.13 17.38
N LYS A 235 4.30 32.56 16.25
CA LYS A 235 3.51 32.96 15.06
C LYS A 235 2.85 31.78 14.36
N VAL A 236 3.52 30.64 14.28
CA VAL A 236 2.96 29.41 13.71
C VAL A 236 1.83 28.90 14.59
N VAL A 237 2.01 28.85 15.91
CA VAL A 237 0.95 28.48 16.86
C VAL A 237 -0.24 29.42 16.76
N HIS A 238 -0.01 30.74 16.75
CA HIS A 238 -1.10 31.71 16.61
C HIS A 238 -1.82 31.55 15.27
N ALA A 239 -1.10 31.35 14.16
CA ALA A 239 -1.72 31.09 12.86
C ALA A 239 -2.50 29.77 12.81
N CYS A 240 -2.09 28.75 13.57
CA CYS A 240 -2.81 27.50 13.71
C CYS A 240 -4.09 27.66 14.56
N MET A 241 -4.05 28.41 15.66
CA MET A 241 -5.22 28.62 16.53
C MET A 241 -6.24 29.63 16.00
N ASP A 242 -5.87 30.44 15.01
CA ASP A 242 -6.77 31.37 14.31
C ASP A 242 -7.26 30.80 12.95
N SER A 243 -6.94 29.54 12.65
CA SER A 243 -7.27 28.91 11.37
C SER A 243 -8.56 28.10 11.47
N ASP A 244 -9.59 28.52 10.73
CA ASP A 244 -10.87 27.80 10.60
C ASP A 244 -10.72 26.39 9.98
N LYS A 245 -9.54 26.05 9.45
CA LYS A 245 -9.22 24.73 8.86
C LYS A 245 -8.68 23.71 9.88
N ILE A 246 -8.42 24.13 11.11
CA ILE A 246 -7.90 23.25 12.16
C ILE A 246 -9.01 23.10 13.19
N SER A 247 -9.36 21.87 13.52
CA SER A 247 -10.35 21.60 14.57
C SER A 247 -9.75 21.83 15.96
N GLU A 248 -10.61 22.10 16.95
CA GLU A 248 -10.18 22.28 18.35
C GLU A 248 -9.37 21.06 18.88
N GLU A 249 -9.69 19.85 18.43
CA GLU A 249 -8.92 18.64 18.78
C GLU A 249 -7.50 18.66 18.20
N GLU A 250 -7.35 19.13 16.96
CA GLU A 250 -6.06 19.26 16.30
C GLU A 250 -5.23 20.40 16.89
N GLU A 251 -5.87 21.53 17.24
CA GLU A 251 -5.24 22.63 17.96
C GLU A 251 -4.64 22.17 19.30
N LEU A 252 -5.40 21.37 20.07
CA LEU A 252 -4.92 20.79 21.33
C LEU A 252 -3.75 19.82 21.12
N ARG A 253 -3.80 19.01 20.05
CA ARG A 253 -2.71 18.08 19.70
C ARG A 253 -1.44 18.83 19.28
N ILE A 254 -1.58 19.95 18.56
CA ILE A 254 -0.45 20.81 18.18
C ILE A 254 0.20 21.42 19.43
N LEU A 255 -0.61 21.89 20.39
CA LEU A 255 -0.10 22.42 21.66
C LEU A 255 0.63 21.35 22.49
N ASP A 256 0.08 20.14 22.60
CA ASP A 256 0.70 19.03 23.33
C ASP A 256 2.06 18.61 22.72
N SER A 257 2.19 18.70 21.39
CA SER A 257 3.47 18.39 20.72
C SER A 257 4.55 19.45 20.91
N LEU A 258 4.20 20.65 21.40
CA LEU A 258 5.12 21.79 21.53
C LEU A 258 5.48 22.10 23.01
N LEU A 259 4.78 21.51 23.98
CA LEU A 259 4.91 21.74 25.42
C LEU A 259 5.55 20.54 26.14
#